data_AF-A0A7K4F752-F1
#
_entry.id   AF-A0A7K4F752-F1
#
_cell.length_a   1.000
_cell.length_b   1.000
_cell.length_c   1.000
_cell.angle_alpha   90.00
_cell.angle_beta   90.00
_cell.angle_gamma   90.00
#
_symmetry.space_group_name_H-M   'P 1'
#
loop_
_entity.id
_entity.type
_entity.pdbx_description
1 polymer ?
#
loop_
_entity_poly.entity_id
_entity_poly.type
_entity_poly.pdbx_seq_one_letter_code
_entity_poly.pdbx_strand_id
1 'polypeptide(L)'
;HKAFFFDRKTGTLSIPINSDAKSLKNISSAKIIAPEYNRWNGFYVYDLNSSEGFNLKGTITHSAEDNRYYGMSNARTFYINDVLYTASTDYLKMNDMDDLKGINAIKLENTGKFIDYLEEEIIR
;
A
#
# COMPACT_ATOMS: atom_id res chain seq x y z
N HIS A 1 -10.03 -7.32 5.69
CA HIS A 1 -9.47 -8.26 4.70
C HIS A 1 -7.97 -7.99 4.60
N LYS A 2 -7.09 -8.96 4.89
CA LYS A 2 -5.64 -8.81 4.65
C LYS A 2 -5.36 -9.39 3.26
N ALA A 3 -5.38 -8.56 2.23
CA ALA A 3 -5.03 -8.99 0.88
C ALA A 3 -3.57 -8.59 0.61
N PHE A 4 -2.71 -9.58 0.43
CA PHE A 4 -1.41 -9.37 -0.20
C PHE A 4 -1.58 -9.59 -1.71
N PHE A 5 -0.76 -8.91 -2.50
CA PHE A 5 -0.71 -9.06 -3.95
C PHE A 5 0.46 -9.95 -4.31
N PHE A 6 0.23 -10.99 -5.11
CA PHE A 6 1.31 -11.79 -5.68
C PHE A 6 1.03 -12.01 -7.16
N ASP A 7 2.00 -11.67 -8.01
CA ASP A 7 2.01 -12.07 -9.41
C ASP A 7 3.19 -13.01 -9.69
N ARG A 8 2.87 -14.19 -10.22
CA ARG A 8 3.88 -15.22 -10.52
C ARG A 8 4.71 -14.85 -11.75
N LYS A 9 4.14 -14.12 -12.71
CA LYS A 9 4.81 -13.82 -13.99
C LYS A 9 5.95 -12.83 -13.77
N THR A 10 5.72 -11.78 -13.00
CA THR A 10 6.75 -10.80 -12.62
C THR A 10 7.53 -11.21 -11.37
N GLY A 11 7.02 -12.19 -10.61
CA GLY A 11 7.61 -12.57 -9.33
C GLY A 11 7.38 -11.54 -8.22
N THR A 12 6.48 -10.57 -8.43
CA THR A 12 6.28 -9.47 -7.49
C THR A 12 5.30 -9.85 -6.38
N LEU A 13 5.73 -9.70 -5.13
CA LEU A 13 4.87 -9.78 -3.94
C LEU A 13 4.82 -8.42 -3.26
N SER A 14 3.60 -7.93 -3.01
CA SER A 14 3.38 -6.69 -2.26
C SER A 14 2.52 -6.98 -1.03
N ILE A 15 3.03 -6.58 0.12
CA ILE A 15 2.40 -6.81 1.42
C ILE A 15 2.07 -5.46 2.07
N PRO A 16 0.80 -5.12 2.28
CA PRO A 16 0.43 -3.93 3.04
C PRO A 16 0.71 -4.13 4.53
N ILE A 17 1.40 -3.17 5.13
CA ILE A 17 1.84 -3.20 6.53
C ILE A 17 1.35 -1.94 7.25
N ASN A 18 0.88 -2.15 8.49
CA ASN A 18 0.74 -1.10 9.49
C ASN A 18 1.73 -1.43 10.60
N SER A 19 2.65 -0.53 10.93
CA SER A 19 3.64 -0.76 11.98
C SER A 19 3.92 0.50 12.79
N ASP A 20 4.40 0.33 14.01
CA ASP A 20 5.00 1.43 14.76
C ASP A 20 6.39 1.71 14.14
N ALA A 21 6.66 2.94 13.69
CA ALA A 21 7.89 3.22 12.95
C ALA A 21 9.16 3.07 13.82
N LYS A 22 9.03 3.08 15.17
CA LYS A 22 10.15 2.75 16.08
C LYS A 22 10.43 1.25 16.11
N SER A 23 9.39 0.41 16.02
CA SER A 23 9.52 -1.05 16.02
C SER A 23 10.20 -1.60 14.75
N LEU A 24 10.10 -0.88 13.62
CA LEU A 24 10.81 -1.23 12.39
C LEU A 24 12.32 -0.98 12.45
N LYS A 25 12.77 -0.09 13.34
CA LYS A 25 14.20 0.25 13.52
C LYS A 25 14.87 -0.54 14.65
N ASN A 26 14.10 -1.06 15.61
CA ASN A 26 14.64 -1.79 16.76
C ASN A 26 13.79 -3.04 17.03
N ILE A 27 14.35 -4.21 16.69
CA ILE A 27 13.81 -5.53 17.06
C ILE A 27 14.09 -5.73 18.56
N SER A 28 13.37 -5.05 19.44
CA SER A 28 13.38 -5.36 20.87
C SER A 28 11.97 -5.74 21.31
N SER A 29 11.86 -6.98 21.78
CA SER A 29 10.64 -7.68 22.20
C SER A 29 9.98 -7.10 23.46
N ALA A 30 10.31 -5.87 23.83
CA ALA A 30 9.66 -5.19 24.94
C ALA A 30 8.30 -4.69 24.46
N LYS A 31 7.26 -4.91 25.26
CA LYS A 31 5.92 -4.38 25.06
C LYS A 31 5.98 -2.85 25.13
N ILE A 32 6.36 -2.20 24.01
CA ILE A 32 6.44 -0.75 23.91
C ILE A 32 5.01 -0.22 23.96
N ILE A 33 4.68 0.47 25.05
CA ILE A 33 3.51 1.34 25.12
C ILE A 33 3.66 2.31 23.94
N ALA A 34 2.83 2.14 22.91
CA ALA A 34 2.97 2.88 21.66
C ALA A 34 3.01 4.38 21.97
N PRO A 35 4.12 5.09 21.69
CA PRO A 35 4.08 6.54 21.74
C PRO A 35 3.04 6.99 20.72
N GLU A 36 2.10 7.85 21.12
CA GLU A 36 0.85 8.17 20.41
C GLU A 36 1.01 8.62 18.93
N TYR A 37 2.23 8.85 18.43
CA TYR A 37 2.51 9.57 17.19
C TYR A 37 3.61 8.96 16.30
N ASN A 38 3.87 7.65 16.36
CA ASN A 38 4.90 7.06 15.49
C ASN A 38 4.44 5.80 14.74
N ARG A 39 3.52 5.97 13.78
CA ARG A 39 3.06 4.88 12.91
C ARG A 39 3.52 5.08 11.48
N TRP A 40 3.99 4.00 10.88
CA TRP A 40 4.29 3.90 9.46
C TRP A 40 3.30 2.95 8.80
N ASN A 41 2.73 3.39 7.69
CA ASN A 41 1.82 2.60 6.87
C ASN A 41 2.33 2.62 5.43
N GLY A 42 2.36 1.45 4.80
CA GLY A 42 2.83 1.34 3.44
C GLY A 42 2.89 -0.11 2.97
N PHE A 43 3.57 -0.30 1.86
CA PHE A 43 3.73 -1.60 1.23
C PHE A 43 5.19 -2.01 1.26
N TYR A 44 5.46 -3.22 1.70
CA TYR A 44 6.72 -3.90 1.39
C TYR A 44 6.55 -4.59 0.05
N VAL A 45 7.53 -4.41 -0.84
CA VAL A 45 7.54 -5.05 -2.16
C VAL A 45 8.77 -5.94 -2.25
N TYR A 46 8.54 -7.19 -2.64
CA TYR A 46 9.55 -8.21 -2.79
C TYR A 46 9.56 -8.73 -4.22
N ASP A 47 10.74 -9.08 -4.68
CA ASP A 47 10.92 -10.00 -5.81
C ASP A 47 11.07 -11.41 -5.29
N LEU A 48 10.30 -12.33 -5.85
CA LEU A 48 10.38 -13.74 -5.57
C LEU A 48 11.00 -14.47 -6.75
N ASN A 49 12.05 -15.23 -6.46
CA ASN A 49 12.58 -16.20 -7.40
C ASN A 49 12.86 -17.53 -6.70
N SER A 50 12.86 -18.63 -7.46
CA SER A 50 13.00 -19.97 -6.88
C SER A 50 14.40 -20.29 -6.34
N SER A 51 15.42 -19.51 -6.70
CA SER A 51 16.81 -19.73 -6.30
C SER A 51 17.21 -18.98 -5.02
N GLU A 52 16.76 -17.74 -4.88
CA GLU A 52 17.12 -16.78 -3.84
C GLU A 52 15.96 -16.54 -2.86
N GLY A 53 14.74 -16.98 -3.21
CA GLY A 53 13.57 -16.88 -2.36
C GLY A 53 12.98 -15.47 -2.38
N PHE A 54 12.93 -14.80 -1.22
CA PHE A 54 12.32 -13.48 -1.04
C PHE A 54 13.39 -12.40 -0.96
N ASN A 55 13.48 -11.56 -1.99
CA ASN A 55 14.38 -10.41 -2.01
C ASN A 55 13.58 -9.13 -1.80
N LEU A 56 13.96 -8.31 -0.81
CA LEU A 56 13.31 -7.02 -0.58
C LEU A 56 13.68 -6.06 -1.72
N LYS A 57 12.71 -5.72 -2.56
CA LYS A 57 12.86 -4.69 -3.59
C LYS A 57 12.80 -3.29 -2.97
N GLY A 58 11.88 -3.08 -2.03
CA GLY A 58 11.82 -1.83 -1.27
C GLY A 58 10.48 -1.61 -0.59
N THR A 59 10.21 -0.36 -0.20
CA THR A 59 8.96 0.03 0.46
C THR A 59 8.31 1.24 -0.20
N ILE A 60 6.98 1.23 -0.24
CA ILE A 60 6.17 2.37 -0.71
C ILE A 60 5.41 2.92 0.50
N THR A 61 5.84 4.10 0.97
CA THR A 61 5.26 4.75 2.15
C THR A 61 3.96 5.45 1.79
N HIS A 62 2.86 5.17 2.49
CA HIS A 62 1.58 5.88 2.37
C HIS A 62 1.35 6.88 3.49
N SER A 63 1.87 6.60 4.68
CA SER A 63 1.88 7.53 5.82
C SER A 63 3.13 7.24 6.65
N ALA A 64 3.84 8.29 7.06
CA ALA A 64 4.97 8.19 7.97
C ALA A 64 4.83 9.24 9.06
N GLU A 65 4.90 8.80 10.32
CA GLU A 65 4.98 9.63 11.53
C GLU A 65 3.75 10.56 11.75
N ASP A 66 3.50 10.93 13.00
CA ASP A 66 2.48 11.89 13.46
C ASP A 66 1.00 11.65 13.03
N ASN A 67 0.65 10.43 12.61
CA ASN A 67 -0.71 10.13 12.23
C ASN A 67 -1.26 8.90 12.98
N ARG A 68 -2.39 9.08 13.68
CA ARG A 68 -3.15 8.01 14.35
C ARG A 68 -3.85 7.06 13.36
N TYR A 69 -3.69 7.32 12.06
CA TYR A 69 -4.48 6.74 11.00
C TYR A 69 -4.16 5.27 10.69
N TYR A 70 -5.22 4.48 10.56
CA TYR A 70 -5.19 3.08 10.11
C TYR A 70 -5.57 2.98 8.63
N GLY A 71 -4.79 3.63 7.76
CA GLY A 71 -5.12 3.82 6.35
C GLY A 71 -4.99 2.60 5.44
N MET A 72 -4.55 1.45 5.98
CA MET A 72 -4.31 0.23 5.18
C MET A 72 -5.44 -0.81 5.30
N SER A 73 -6.56 -0.50 5.96
CA SER A 73 -7.68 -1.45 6.09
C SER A 73 -8.21 -1.95 4.73
N ASN A 74 -8.20 -1.06 3.74
CA ASN A 74 -8.59 -1.32 2.35
C ASN A 74 -7.41 -1.30 1.37
N ALA A 75 -6.20 -1.56 1.86
CA ALA A 75 -5.00 -1.54 1.04
C ALA A 75 -5.10 -2.51 -0.16
N ARG A 76 -4.69 -2.06 -1.36
CA ARG A 76 -4.62 -2.87 -2.58
C ARG A 76 -3.34 -2.57 -3.34
N THR A 77 -2.82 -3.59 -4.02
CA THR A 77 -1.75 -3.43 -5.01
C THR A 77 -2.22 -4.07 -6.31
N PHE A 78 -1.91 -3.42 -7.43
CA PHE A 78 -2.08 -3.95 -8.78
C PHE A 78 -1.03 -3.31 -9.69
N TYR A 79 -0.91 -3.75 -10.94
CA TYR A 79 0.00 -3.14 -11.89
C TYR A 79 -0.66 -3.00 -13.26
N ILE A 80 -0.20 -2.02 -14.04
CA ILE A 80 -0.55 -1.83 -15.44
C ILE A 80 0.75 -1.55 -16.17
N ASN A 81 1.10 -2.40 -17.14
CA ASN A 81 2.41 -2.41 -17.79
C ASN A 81 3.53 -2.42 -16.72
N ASP A 82 4.47 -1.48 -16.79
CA ASP A 82 5.63 -1.42 -15.89
C ASP A 82 5.41 -0.47 -14.70
N VAL A 83 4.14 -0.21 -14.35
CA VAL A 83 3.77 0.67 -13.23
C VAL A 83 3.04 -0.11 -12.16
N LEU A 84 3.61 -0.10 -10.94
CA LEU A 84 3.02 -0.67 -9.74
C LEU A 84 2.15 0.39 -9.05
N TYR A 85 0.87 0.07 -8.89
CA TYR A 85 -0.11 0.89 -8.21
C TYR A 85 -0.36 0.36 -6.81
N THR A 86 -0.27 1.24 -5.83
CA THR A 86 -0.58 0.94 -4.43
C THR A 86 -1.65 1.90 -3.96
N ALA A 87 -2.74 1.36 -3.42
CA ALA A 87 -3.88 2.12 -2.94
C ALA A 87 -4.04 1.94 -1.43
N SER A 88 -4.15 3.03 -0.69
CA SER A 88 -4.63 3.11 0.68
C SER A 88 -5.92 3.93 0.71
N THR A 89 -6.50 4.15 1.89
CA THR A 89 -7.67 5.01 1.99
C THR A 89 -7.41 6.45 1.49
N ASP A 90 -6.19 6.96 1.68
CA ASP A 90 -5.87 8.37 1.41
C ASP A 90 -5.10 8.59 0.11
N TYR A 91 -4.50 7.52 -0.44
CA TYR A 91 -3.59 7.67 -1.56
C TYR A 91 -3.70 6.52 -2.55
N LEU A 92 -3.65 6.87 -3.84
CA LEU A 92 -3.22 6.00 -4.91
C LEU A 92 -1.82 6.44 -5.36
N LYS A 93 -0.81 5.60 -5.17
CA LYS A 93 0.57 5.86 -5.57
C LYS A 93 0.96 4.99 -6.75
N MET A 94 1.82 5.53 -7.60
CA MET A 94 2.31 4.93 -8.83
C MET A 94 3.83 4.92 -8.75
N ASN A 95 4.41 3.74 -8.87
CA ASN A 95 5.84 3.53 -8.77
C ASN A 95 6.29 2.71 -9.98
N ASP A 96 7.49 2.98 -10.46
CA ASP A 96 8.14 2.11 -11.44
C ASP A 96 8.27 0.69 -10.87
N MET A 97 7.99 -0.32 -11.68
CA MET A 97 7.91 -1.70 -11.19
C MET A 97 9.29 -2.33 -10.93
N ASP A 98 10.35 -1.79 -11.52
CA ASP A 98 11.72 -2.31 -11.41
C ASP A 98 12.44 -1.72 -10.19
N ASP A 99 12.40 -0.39 -10.00
CA ASP A 99 13.15 0.29 -8.93
C ASP A 99 12.27 0.95 -7.84
N LEU A 100 10.94 0.85 -7.98
CA LEU A 100 9.95 1.49 -7.10
C LEU A 100 10.07 3.01 -7.01
N LYS A 101 10.74 3.67 -7.96
CA LYS A 101 10.80 5.12 -8.03
C LYS A 101 9.40 5.67 -8.21
N GLY A 102 9.07 6.69 -7.42
CA GLY A 102 7.76 7.35 -7.51
C GLY A 102 7.58 8.01 -8.86
N ILE A 103 6.52 7.61 -9.57
CA ILE A 103 6.08 8.23 -10.82
C ILE A 103 5.05 9.32 -10.51
N ASN A 104 4.04 8.99 -9.69
CA ASN A 104 2.99 9.92 -9.30
C ASN A 104 2.29 9.49 -8.01
N ALA A 105 1.55 10.42 -7.39
CA ALA A 105 0.67 10.15 -6.25
C ALA A 105 -0.60 11.00 -6.33
N ILE A 106 -1.74 10.34 -6.18
CA ILE A 106 -3.05 10.98 -6.08
C ILE A 106 -3.51 10.85 -4.64
N LYS A 107 -3.81 11.99 -4.01
CA LYS A 107 -4.48 12.01 -2.72
C LYS A 107 -5.98 11.86 -2.94
N LEU A 108 -6.58 10.86 -2.31
CA LEU A 108 -8.01 10.59 -2.34
C LEU A 108 -8.66 11.48 -1.30
N GLU A 109 -9.29 12.55 -1.77
CA GLU A 109 -10.08 13.43 -0.95
C GLU A 109 -11.55 13.06 -1.17
N ASN A 110 -12.35 12.99 -0.11
CA ASN A 110 -13.78 12.64 -0.17
C ASN A 110 -14.62 13.78 -0.78
N THR A 111 -14.16 14.32 -1.91
CA THR A 111 -14.66 15.47 -2.64
C THR A 111 -15.31 15.06 -3.97
N GLY A 112 -15.35 13.76 -4.26
CA GLY A 112 -16.08 13.22 -5.40
C GLY A 112 -17.55 13.62 -5.30
N LYS A 113 -18.04 14.33 -6.32
CA LYS A 113 -19.49 14.49 -6.51
C LYS A 113 -20.04 13.09 -6.80
N PHE A 114 -21.12 12.70 -6.11
CA PHE A 114 -21.84 11.48 -6.43
C PHE A 114 -22.17 11.51 -7.93
N ILE A 115 -21.70 10.51 -8.67
CA ILE A 115 -22.25 10.24 -9.98
C ILE A 115 -23.52 9.47 -9.69
N ASP A 116 -24.66 10.15 -9.68
CA ASP A 116 -25.95 9.48 -9.71
C ASP A 116 -25.92 8.61 -10.96
N TYR A 117 -25.87 7.30 -10.76
CA TYR A 117 -26.09 6.35 -11.84
C TYR A 117 -27.46 6.71 -12.40
N LEU A 118 -27.51 7.05 -13.69
CA LEU A 118 -28.75 7.21 -14.43
C LEU A 118 -29.59 5.97 -14.12
N GLU A 119 -30.69 6.14 -13.38
CA GLU A 119 -31.70 5.11 -13.29
C GLU A 119 -32.06 4.78 -14.73
N GLU A 120 -31.74 3.55 -15.18
CA GLU A 120 -32.34 3.04 -16.40
C GLU A 120 -33.84 3.08 -16.13
N GLU A 121 -34.51 4.10 -16.69
CA GLU A 121 -35.95 4.10 -16.81
C GLU A 121 -36.29 2.75 -17.44
N ILE A 122 -36.94 1.91 -16.63
CA ILE A 122 -37.59 0.69 -17.09
C ILE A 122 -38.67 1.16 -18.06
N ILE A 123 -38.30 1.35 -19.32
CA ILE A 123 -39.25 1.53 -20.41
C ILE A 123 -39.90 0.16 -20.60
N ARG A 124 -41.09 0.04 -20.00
CA ARG A 124 -42.04 -1.05 -20.20
C ARG A 124 -42.43 -1.21 -21.67
#